data_AF-A4SKD8-F1
#
_entry.id   AF-A4SKD8-F1
#
_cell.length_a   1.000
_cell.length_b   1.000
_cell.length_c   1.000
_cell.angle_alpha   90.00
_cell.angle_beta   90.00
_cell.angle_gamma   90.00
#
_symmetry.space_group_name_H-M   'P 1'
#
loop_
_entity.id
_entity.type
_entity.pdbx_description
1 polymer ?
#
loop_
_entity_poly.entity_id
_entity_poly.type
_entity_poly.pdbx_seq_one_letter_code
_entity_poly.pdbx_strand_id
1 'polypeptide(L)'
;MQHYYDGLEIRPSPLREQQQLEQLNHLLTHVGQYCAGYSSAYRQRRLQELGELATLPLLDATDLFAAQQAHPPFAGLTGRPASQALRVFACPGQLAIPEYAGADWWGAARALFAAGFKAGEVLLNGHDYHAGPTAFIFDNGARQLGAPVVPCGPHDTQRQLEALLRYQPTSYVGPLVTLLDLLEAAEAAEIPSDSLRRALLCEATHPETAPLRAIHGIAALNCLVWQDVGVVAYESQPGLGFIVNVELHRRDSRSGQRRTGERRRNRPTGGDKARSGVSPAAAGHRLAGPLARQTQRMRAHQPVPQAGVATHSDADMHRCKNANGQPSGCPSCLWRGDYLKRVSVSPARWRWRAGSRG
;
A
#
# COMPACT_ATOMS: atom_id res chain seq x y z
N MET A 1 -18.54 -0.68 19.87
CA MET A 1 -17.49 -0.75 18.83
C MET A 1 -17.72 0.42 17.90
N GLN A 2 -16.68 1.18 17.53
CA GLN A 2 -16.82 2.15 16.45
C GLN A 2 -17.00 1.35 15.15
N HIS A 3 -18.11 1.57 14.44
CA HIS A 3 -18.42 0.90 13.17
C HIS A 3 -17.71 1.54 11.97
N TYR A 4 -17.16 2.74 12.17
CA TYR A 4 -16.53 3.57 11.16
C TYR A 4 -15.14 3.96 11.66
N TYR A 5 -14.18 4.10 10.76
CA TYR A 5 -12.82 4.49 11.11
C TYR A 5 -12.77 5.96 11.56
N ASP A 6 -13.49 6.82 10.85
CA ASP A 6 -13.58 8.24 11.18
C ASP A 6 -14.95 8.85 10.84
N GLY A 7 -15.12 10.14 11.18
CA GLY A 7 -16.35 10.86 10.90
C GLY A 7 -16.60 11.11 9.41
N LEU A 8 -15.62 10.89 8.51
CA LEU A 8 -15.75 11.19 7.09
C LEU A 8 -16.65 10.18 6.37
N GLU A 9 -16.71 8.94 6.86
CA GLU A 9 -17.54 7.85 6.34
C GLU A 9 -19.04 8.12 6.51
N ILE A 10 -19.43 8.78 7.59
CA ILE A 10 -20.84 9.02 7.96
C ILE A 10 -21.35 10.42 7.60
N ARG A 11 -20.57 11.21 6.87
CA ARG A 11 -21.00 12.56 6.46
C ARG A 11 -22.18 12.49 5.50
N PRO A 12 -23.19 13.37 5.65
CA PRO A 12 -24.21 13.56 4.63
C PRO A 12 -23.59 13.96 3.27
N SER A 13 -24.17 13.49 2.17
CA SER A 13 -23.64 13.76 0.82
C SER A 13 -23.43 15.25 0.51
N PRO A 14 -24.35 16.18 0.84
CA PRO A 14 -24.13 17.61 0.56
C PRO A 14 -22.91 18.18 1.29
N LEU A 15 -22.70 17.76 2.54
CA LEU A 15 -21.53 18.19 3.32
C LEU A 15 -20.24 17.58 2.76
N ARG A 16 -20.29 16.32 2.31
CA ARG A 16 -19.16 15.64 1.67
C ARG A 16 -18.72 16.39 0.41
N GLU A 17 -19.66 16.69 -0.48
CA GLU A 17 -19.38 17.38 -1.76
C GLU A 17 -18.81 18.78 -1.53
N GLN A 18 -19.40 19.55 -0.60
CA GLN A 18 -18.90 20.87 -0.23
C GLN A 18 -17.44 20.81 0.27
N GLN A 19 -17.14 19.89 1.18
CA GLN A 19 -15.80 19.74 1.75
C GLN A 19 -14.79 19.23 0.72
N GLN A 20 -15.20 18.34 -0.19
CA GLN A 20 -14.36 17.87 -1.29
C GLN A 20 -14.03 19.01 -2.26
N LEU A 21 -15.00 19.85 -2.61
CA LEU A 21 -14.78 21.01 -3.47
C LEU A 21 -13.80 22.00 -2.82
N GLU A 22 -13.94 22.24 -1.52
CA GLU A 22 -13.02 23.09 -0.77
C GLU A 22 -11.59 22.52 -0.75
N GLN A 23 -11.45 21.23 -0.47
CA GLN A 23 -10.16 20.52 -0.51
C GLN A 23 -9.53 20.54 -1.91
N LEU A 24 -10.32 20.28 -2.95
CA LEU A 24 -9.87 20.32 -4.34
C LEU A 24 -9.38 21.71 -4.73
N ASN A 25 -10.12 22.77 -4.37
CA ASN A 25 -9.71 24.14 -4.64
C ASN A 25 -8.42 24.53 -3.89
N HIS A 26 -8.23 24.04 -2.67
CA HIS A 26 -6.95 24.18 -1.97
C HIS A 26 -5.81 23.45 -2.70
N LEU A 27 -6.05 22.23 -3.20
CA LEU A 27 -5.07 21.47 -3.97
C LEU A 27 -4.72 22.19 -5.29
N LEU A 28 -5.71 22.70 -6.02
CA LEU A 28 -5.48 23.48 -7.25
C LEU A 28 -4.65 24.73 -7.00
N THR A 29 -4.93 25.44 -5.89
CA THR A 29 -4.11 26.58 -5.46
C THR A 29 -2.67 26.17 -5.20
N HIS A 30 -2.46 25.07 -4.47
CA HIS A 30 -1.13 24.53 -4.20
C HIS A 30 -0.40 24.11 -5.49
N VAL A 31 -1.08 23.39 -6.39
CA VAL A 31 -0.53 22.99 -7.70
C VAL A 31 -0.10 24.22 -8.50
N GLY A 32 -0.96 25.24 -8.59
CA GLY A 32 -0.65 26.46 -9.31
C GLY A 32 0.52 27.27 -8.72
N GLN A 33 0.78 27.16 -7.42
CA GLN A 33 1.86 27.88 -6.73
C GLN A 33 3.19 27.12 -6.69
N TYR A 34 3.15 25.79 -6.52
CA TYR A 34 4.33 25.01 -6.16
C TYR A 34 4.69 23.93 -7.19
N CYS A 35 3.79 23.56 -8.11
CA CYS A 35 4.02 22.49 -9.06
C CYS A 35 4.21 23.03 -10.48
N ALA A 36 5.43 23.50 -10.79
CA ALA A 36 5.77 24.09 -12.09
C ALA A 36 5.58 23.15 -13.29
N GLY A 37 5.55 21.84 -13.07
CA GLY A 37 5.36 20.82 -14.11
C GLY A 37 3.94 20.70 -14.66
N TYR A 38 2.93 21.24 -13.95
CA TYR A 38 1.56 21.20 -14.42
C TYR A 38 1.31 22.24 -15.51
N SER A 39 0.38 21.93 -16.42
CA SER A 39 -0.14 22.87 -17.42
C SER A 39 -0.59 24.18 -16.77
N SER A 40 -0.44 25.28 -17.50
CA SER A 40 -0.95 26.60 -17.09
C SER A 40 -2.46 26.60 -16.86
N ALA A 41 -3.21 25.63 -17.42
CA ALA A 41 -4.64 25.43 -17.17
C ALA A 41 -4.99 25.21 -15.69
N TYR A 42 -4.04 24.72 -14.89
CA TYR A 42 -4.19 24.51 -13.45
C TYR A 42 -3.90 25.77 -12.61
N ARG A 43 -3.27 26.80 -13.19
CA ARG A 43 -2.85 28.00 -12.45
C ARG A 43 -4.05 28.90 -12.17
N GLN A 44 -4.16 29.35 -10.92
CA GLN A 44 -5.21 30.29 -10.46
C GLN A 44 -6.65 29.81 -10.74
N ARG A 45 -6.86 28.50 -10.91
CA ARG A 45 -8.18 27.91 -11.11
C ARG A 45 -8.88 27.74 -9.77
N ARG A 46 -10.14 28.17 -9.71
CA ARG A 46 -11.08 27.85 -8.64
C ARG A 46 -12.36 27.31 -9.27
N LEU A 47 -12.74 26.10 -8.88
CA LEU A 47 -13.95 25.43 -9.34
C LEU A 47 -15.14 25.84 -8.47
N GLN A 48 -16.31 26.01 -9.08
CA GLN A 48 -17.57 26.30 -8.38
C GLN A 48 -18.32 25.04 -7.95
N GLU A 49 -18.08 23.93 -8.64
CA GLU A 49 -18.66 22.62 -8.33
C GLU A 49 -17.73 21.48 -8.75
N LEU A 50 -17.93 20.29 -8.20
CA LEU A 50 -17.06 19.13 -8.47
C LEU A 50 -17.10 18.69 -9.94
N GLY A 51 -18.23 18.88 -10.62
CA GLY A 51 -18.39 18.54 -12.04
C GLY A 51 -17.41 19.28 -12.96
N GLU A 52 -16.96 20.48 -12.58
CA GLU A 52 -15.99 21.26 -13.34
C GLU A 52 -14.59 20.63 -13.37
N LEU A 53 -14.32 19.61 -12.54
CA LEU A 53 -13.07 18.86 -12.58
C LEU A 53 -12.81 18.25 -13.98
N ALA A 54 -13.88 17.84 -14.69
CA ALA A 54 -13.78 17.30 -16.04
C ALA A 54 -13.28 18.30 -17.09
N THR A 55 -13.24 19.61 -16.75
CA THR A 55 -12.71 20.65 -17.64
C THR A 55 -11.18 20.76 -17.59
N LEU A 56 -10.53 20.13 -16.60
CA LEU A 56 -9.09 20.17 -16.45
C LEU A 56 -8.42 19.10 -17.33
N PRO A 57 -7.28 19.42 -17.96
CA PRO A 57 -6.61 18.47 -18.83
C PRO A 57 -6.06 17.30 -18.02
N LEU A 58 -6.43 16.08 -18.39
CA LEU A 58 -5.91 14.88 -17.74
C LEU A 58 -4.41 14.73 -18.03
N LEU A 59 -3.63 14.38 -17.00
CA LEU A 59 -2.24 13.97 -17.15
C LEU A 59 -2.22 12.45 -17.31
N ASP A 60 -1.93 11.97 -18.51
CA ASP A 60 -1.83 10.53 -18.74
C ASP A 60 -0.48 9.99 -18.24
N ALA A 61 -0.42 8.66 -18.05
CA ALA A 61 0.76 7.99 -17.51
C ALA A 61 1.98 8.08 -18.44
N THR A 62 1.78 8.15 -19.75
CA THR A 62 2.86 8.24 -20.76
C THR A 62 3.47 9.63 -20.73
N ASP A 63 2.63 10.68 -20.70
CA ASP A 63 3.06 12.07 -20.57
C ASP A 63 3.77 12.30 -19.23
N LEU A 64 3.25 11.74 -18.14
CA LEU A 64 3.88 11.79 -16.83
C LEU A 64 5.29 11.16 -16.87
N PHE A 65 5.42 9.98 -17.48
CA PHE A 65 6.70 9.30 -17.62
C PHE A 65 7.69 10.13 -18.47
N ALA A 66 7.26 10.61 -19.64
CA ALA A 66 8.08 11.45 -20.49
C ALA A 66 8.55 12.74 -19.79
N ALA A 67 7.68 13.37 -19.01
CA ALA A 67 7.99 14.56 -18.23
C ALA A 67 9.06 14.28 -17.16
N GLN A 68 8.98 13.14 -16.45
CA GLN A 68 9.99 12.77 -15.45
C GLN A 68 11.35 12.43 -16.07
N GLN A 69 11.35 11.82 -17.26
CA GLN A 69 12.58 11.56 -18.02
C GLN A 69 13.26 12.86 -18.49
N ALA A 70 12.47 13.84 -18.95
CA ALA A 70 12.98 15.14 -19.36
C ALA A 70 13.46 15.98 -18.16
N HIS A 71 12.77 15.88 -17.02
CA HIS A 71 12.98 16.72 -15.84
C HIS A 71 12.96 15.88 -14.54
N PRO A 72 14.01 15.09 -14.27
CA PRO A 72 14.05 14.23 -13.09
C PRO A 72 14.12 15.03 -11.77
N PRO A 73 13.70 14.44 -10.64
CA PRO A 73 13.07 13.12 -10.54
C PRO A 73 11.55 13.15 -10.74
N PHE A 74 10.88 14.28 -10.53
CA PHE A 74 9.41 14.35 -10.46
C PHE A 74 8.76 15.35 -11.42
N ALA A 75 9.50 15.85 -12.41
CA ALA A 75 9.03 16.82 -13.40
C ALA A 75 8.47 18.14 -12.82
N GLY A 76 8.75 18.45 -11.55
CA GLY A 76 8.14 19.59 -10.86
C GLY A 76 6.65 19.42 -10.56
N LEU A 77 6.14 18.18 -10.50
CA LEU A 77 4.72 17.88 -10.27
C LEU A 77 4.35 17.70 -8.78
N THR A 78 5.33 17.49 -7.90
CA THR A 78 5.08 17.09 -6.50
C THR A 78 4.86 18.25 -5.53
N GLY A 79 5.23 19.48 -5.93
CA GLY A 79 5.13 20.68 -5.09
C GLY A 79 6.08 20.70 -3.88
N ARG A 80 6.93 19.68 -3.75
CA ARG A 80 7.96 19.54 -2.72
C ARG A 80 9.24 18.99 -3.35
N PRO A 81 10.42 19.41 -2.86
CA PRO A 81 11.69 18.89 -3.37
C PRO A 81 11.89 17.44 -2.93
N ALA A 82 12.59 16.66 -3.76
CA ALA A 82 12.90 15.26 -3.47
C ALA A 82 13.70 15.04 -2.17
N SER A 83 14.46 16.05 -1.74
CA SER A 83 15.18 16.02 -0.46
C SER A 83 14.28 15.97 0.77
N GLN A 84 12.98 16.25 0.63
CA GLN A 84 11.99 16.11 1.70
C GLN A 84 11.23 14.78 1.66
N ALA A 85 11.41 13.97 0.60
CA ALA A 85 10.78 12.67 0.50
C ALA A 85 11.41 11.72 1.54
N LEU A 86 10.56 10.97 2.24
CA LEU A 86 10.98 9.88 3.12
C LEU A 86 11.44 8.67 2.31
N ARG A 87 10.77 8.43 1.16
CA ARG A 87 11.11 7.38 0.20
C ARG A 87 10.85 7.86 -1.21
N VAL A 88 11.62 7.33 -2.15
CA VAL A 88 11.39 7.48 -3.59
C VAL A 88 11.41 6.08 -4.19
N PHE A 89 10.29 5.67 -4.77
CA PHE A 89 10.12 4.37 -5.39
C PHE A 89 10.37 4.44 -6.89
N ALA A 90 10.78 3.33 -7.47
CA ALA A 90 10.97 3.17 -8.91
C ALA A 90 10.18 1.95 -9.36
N CYS A 91 8.97 2.18 -9.86
CA CYS A 91 8.08 1.10 -10.30
C CYS A 91 8.48 0.57 -11.69
N PRO A 92 8.06 -0.64 -12.06
CA PRO A 92 8.20 -1.11 -13.44
C PRO A 92 7.52 -0.13 -14.42
N GLY A 93 8.21 0.32 -15.47
CA GLY A 93 7.76 1.47 -16.29
C GLY A 93 8.22 2.85 -15.76
N GLN A 94 9.01 2.84 -14.69
CA GLN A 94 9.90 3.88 -14.14
C GLN A 94 9.31 5.27 -13.87
N LEU A 95 8.06 5.33 -13.42
CA LEU A 95 7.61 6.47 -12.63
C LEU A 95 8.35 6.51 -11.29
N ALA A 96 8.98 7.64 -11.01
CA ALA A 96 9.51 7.99 -9.72
C ALA A 96 8.36 8.49 -8.83
N ILE A 97 8.10 7.75 -7.75
CA ILE A 97 6.96 8.00 -6.86
C ILE A 97 7.49 8.39 -5.48
N PRO A 98 7.24 9.61 -4.98
CA PRO A 98 7.66 10.00 -3.65
C PRO A 98 6.63 9.64 -2.57
N GLU A 99 7.14 9.20 -1.42
CA GLU A 99 6.42 9.23 -0.15
C GLU A 99 6.98 10.38 0.69
N TYR A 100 6.12 11.30 1.13
CA TYR A 100 6.49 12.35 2.09
C TYR A 100 5.93 12.03 3.48
N ALA A 101 6.41 12.75 4.48
CA ALA A 101 5.86 12.64 5.83
C ALA A 101 4.37 13.02 5.87
N GLY A 102 3.56 12.16 6.48
CA GLY A 102 2.12 12.35 6.69
C GLY A 102 1.53 11.19 7.48
N ALA A 103 0.43 11.47 8.18
CA ALA A 103 -0.43 10.43 8.73
C ALA A 103 -1.19 9.78 7.57
N ASP A 104 -1.21 8.45 7.53
CA ASP A 104 -1.84 7.65 6.46
C ASP A 104 -1.59 8.21 5.05
N TRP A 105 -0.34 8.49 4.68
CA TRP A 105 0.02 9.15 3.41
C TRP A 105 -0.63 8.50 2.18
N TRP A 106 -0.85 7.20 2.24
CA TRP A 106 -1.40 6.37 1.17
C TRP A 106 -2.90 6.03 1.34
N GLY A 107 -3.56 6.53 2.39
CA GLY A 107 -4.99 6.33 2.65
C GLY A 107 -5.41 4.89 2.93
N ALA A 108 -4.51 4.06 3.47
CA ALA A 108 -4.77 2.64 3.65
C ALA A 108 -5.46 2.29 4.98
N ALA A 109 -5.45 3.19 5.97
CA ALA A 109 -5.98 2.91 7.30
C ALA A 109 -7.48 2.57 7.28
N ARG A 110 -8.29 3.25 6.46
CA ARG A 110 -9.73 2.94 6.32
C ARG A 110 -9.97 1.53 5.80
N ALA A 111 -9.26 1.11 4.76
CA ALA A 111 -9.42 -0.22 4.18
C ALA A 111 -9.02 -1.33 5.16
N LEU A 112 -7.91 -1.11 5.89
CA LEU A 112 -7.46 -2.03 6.93
C LEU A 112 -8.48 -2.10 8.09
N PHE A 113 -9.03 -0.96 8.51
CA PHE A 113 -10.07 -0.90 9.53
C PHE A 113 -11.35 -1.61 9.09
N ALA A 114 -11.80 -1.41 7.85
CA ALA A 114 -12.96 -2.08 7.27
C ALA A 114 -12.77 -3.62 7.21
N ALA A 115 -11.56 -4.09 6.92
CA ALA A 115 -11.19 -5.50 7.02
C ALA A 115 -11.08 -6.01 8.47
N GLY A 116 -11.34 -5.17 9.46
CA GLY A 116 -11.40 -5.50 10.88
C GLY A 116 -10.06 -5.53 11.59
N PHE A 117 -9.02 -4.92 11.02
CA PHE A 117 -7.70 -4.84 11.65
C PHE A 117 -7.75 -3.86 12.82
N LYS A 118 -6.93 -4.10 13.85
CA LYS A 118 -7.02 -3.36 15.11
C LYS A 118 -5.65 -2.93 15.61
N ALA A 119 -5.65 -1.86 16.41
CA ALA A 119 -4.49 -1.43 17.16
C ALA A 119 -3.98 -2.56 18.06
N GLY A 120 -2.66 -2.76 18.10
CA GLY A 120 -1.99 -3.80 18.91
C GLY A 120 -2.09 -5.22 18.34
N GLU A 121 -2.88 -5.46 17.31
CA GLU A 121 -2.94 -6.74 16.59
C GLU A 121 -1.86 -6.78 15.50
N VAL A 122 -1.09 -7.87 15.44
CA VAL A 122 0.03 -8.00 14.51
C VAL A 122 -0.47 -8.27 13.09
N LEU A 123 -0.01 -7.47 12.14
CA LEU A 123 -0.24 -7.61 10.70
C LEU A 123 0.95 -8.31 10.03
N LEU A 124 0.68 -9.41 9.33
CA LEU A 124 1.60 -9.99 8.37
C LEU A 124 1.44 -9.34 6.99
N ASN A 125 2.45 -8.62 6.51
CA ASN A 125 2.40 -7.98 5.19
C ASN A 125 3.16 -8.83 4.16
N GLY A 126 2.41 -9.43 3.23
CA GLY A 126 2.90 -10.27 2.15
C GLY A 126 3.30 -9.52 0.89
N HIS A 127 3.21 -8.19 0.85
CA HIS A 127 3.69 -7.40 -0.29
C HIS A 127 5.21 -7.17 -0.24
N ASP A 128 5.80 -7.02 -1.42
CA ASP A 128 7.24 -6.78 -1.57
C ASP A 128 7.67 -5.38 -1.11
N TYR A 129 8.74 -5.32 -0.31
CA TYR A 129 9.32 -4.10 0.28
C TYR A 129 10.53 -3.55 -0.51
N HIS A 130 10.81 -4.08 -1.71
CA HIS A 130 11.96 -3.66 -2.50
C HIS A 130 11.70 -2.40 -3.34
N ALA A 131 11.14 -2.55 -4.54
CA ALA A 131 11.15 -1.50 -5.55
C ALA A 131 9.88 -0.63 -5.58
N GLY A 132 8.74 -1.21 -5.17
CA GLY A 132 7.43 -0.58 -5.27
C GLY A 132 6.87 -0.07 -3.94
N PRO A 133 5.89 0.83 -3.98
CA PRO A 133 5.28 1.41 -2.79
C PRO A 133 4.26 0.48 -2.12
N THR A 134 3.77 -0.57 -2.76
CA THR A 134 2.62 -1.35 -2.28
C THR A 134 2.76 -1.87 -0.85
N ALA A 135 3.92 -2.42 -0.48
CA ALA A 135 4.11 -2.84 0.91
C ALA A 135 4.09 -1.66 1.88
N PHE A 136 4.67 -0.51 1.49
CA PHE A 136 4.70 0.71 2.29
C PHE A 136 3.34 1.41 2.39
N ILE A 137 2.46 1.24 1.39
CA ILE A 137 1.06 1.69 1.45
C ILE A 137 0.38 1.08 2.67
N PHE A 138 0.44 -0.24 2.80
CA PHE A 138 -0.19 -0.94 3.93
C PHE A 138 0.60 -0.86 5.23
N ASP A 139 1.95 -0.77 5.18
CA ASP A 139 2.75 -0.49 6.38
C ASP A 139 2.36 0.85 7.00
N ASN A 140 2.23 1.90 6.18
CA ASN A 140 1.87 3.23 6.63
C ASN A 140 0.46 3.26 7.25
N GLY A 141 -0.53 2.64 6.59
CA GLY A 141 -1.90 2.55 7.10
C GLY A 141 -2.01 1.71 8.38
N ALA A 142 -1.30 0.59 8.46
CA ALA A 142 -1.29 -0.25 9.66
C ALA A 142 -0.66 0.47 10.85
N ARG A 143 0.44 1.19 10.62
CA ARG A 143 1.07 2.04 11.65
C ARG A 143 0.16 3.17 12.09
N GLN A 144 -0.59 3.78 11.17
CA GLN A 144 -1.60 4.77 11.54
C GLN A 144 -2.69 4.16 12.44
N LEU A 145 -3.12 2.91 12.17
CA LEU A 145 -4.04 2.16 13.03
C LEU A 145 -3.44 1.72 14.37
N GLY A 146 -2.12 1.82 14.55
CA GLY A 146 -1.43 1.29 15.71
C GLY A 146 -1.23 -0.23 15.68
N ALA A 147 -1.34 -0.85 14.50
CA ALA A 147 -1.06 -2.26 14.28
C ALA A 147 0.45 -2.46 13.97
N PRO A 148 1.19 -3.26 14.76
CA PRO A 148 2.56 -3.63 14.40
C PRO A 148 2.59 -4.49 13.15
N VAL A 149 3.58 -4.26 12.28
CA VAL A 149 3.70 -4.91 10.96
C VAL A 149 4.91 -5.84 10.95
N VAL A 150 4.71 -7.06 10.48
CA VAL A 150 5.79 -7.98 10.11
C VAL A 150 6.00 -7.91 8.59
N PRO A 151 7.13 -7.33 8.13
CA PRO A 151 7.40 -7.15 6.70
C PRO A 151 7.99 -8.42 6.10
N CYS A 152 7.16 -9.43 5.86
CA CYS A 152 7.64 -10.72 5.36
C CYS A 152 7.85 -10.75 3.85
N GLY A 153 7.10 -9.95 3.08
CA GLY A 153 7.11 -10.03 1.62
C GLY A 153 6.58 -11.38 1.10
N PRO A 154 6.57 -11.60 -0.24
CA PRO A 154 5.89 -12.76 -0.81
C PRO A 154 6.78 -14.00 -0.99
N HIS A 155 8.10 -13.85 -0.99
CA HIS A 155 9.01 -14.87 -1.55
C HIS A 155 9.70 -15.79 -0.52
N ASP A 156 9.69 -15.46 0.77
CA ASP A 156 10.45 -16.21 1.79
C ASP A 156 9.50 -16.95 2.73
N THR A 157 9.00 -18.09 2.25
CA THR A 157 8.02 -18.91 2.97
C THR A 157 8.56 -19.37 4.34
N GLN A 158 9.85 -19.71 4.44
CA GLN A 158 10.42 -20.13 5.73
C GLN A 158 10.34 -18.99 6.75
N ARG A 159 10.72 -17.76 6.38
CA ARG A 159 10.58 -16.61 7.29
C ARG A 159 9.13 -16.26 7.58
N GLN A 160 8.21 -16.45 6.64
CA GLN A 160 6.77 -16.27 6.90
C GLN A 160 6.26 -17.27 7.94
N LEU A 161 6.67 -18.54 7.86
CA LEU A 161 6.34 -19.57 8.84
C LEU A 161 6.93 -19.29 10.22
N GLU A 162 8.19 -18.86 10.28
CA GLU A 162 8.83 -18.42 11.53
C GLU A 162 8.09 -17.22 12.14
N ALA A 163 7.66 -16.27 11.31
CA ALA A 163 6.86 -15.13 11.75
C ALA A 163 5.47 -15.55 12.26
N LEU A 164 4.81 -16.49 11.57
CA LEU A 164 3.51 -17.03 11.96
C LEU A 164 3.60 -17.66 13.36
N LEU A 165 4.60 -18.52 13.58
CA LEU A 165 4.83 -19.19 14.86
C LEU A 165 5.21 -18.21 15.98
N ARG A 166 6.11 -17.27 15.69
CA ARG A 166 6.69 -16.37 16.70
C ARG A 166 5.78 -15.23 17.09
N TYR A 167 5.14 -14.60 16.11
CA TYR A 167 4.38 -13.37 16.31
C TYR A 167 2.87 -13.59 16.33
N GLN A 168 2.40 -14.77 15.90
CA GLN A 168 0.98 -15.13 15.84
C GLN A 168 0.12 -14.00 15.24
N PRO A 169 0.44 -13.53 14.02
CA PRO A 169 -0.28 -12.46 13.36
C PRO A 169 -1.77 -12.81 13.27
N THR A 170 -2.62 -11.81 13.52
CA THR A 170 -4.08 -12.00 13.44
C THR A 170 -4.66 -11.61 12.09
N SER A 171 -3.87 -10.87 11.31
CA SER A 171 -4.29 -10.23 10.08
C SER A 171 -3.21 -10.39 9.01
N TYR A 172 -3.63 -10.55 7.75
CA TYR A 172 -2.75 -10.61 6.59
C TYR A 172 -3.12 -9.53 5.56
N VAL A 173 -2.16 -8.91 4.92
CA VAL A 173 -2.39 -8.07 3.73
C VAL A 173 -1.46 -8.50 2.60
N GLY A 174 -2.00 -8.69 1.40
CA GLY A 174 -1.22 -9.20 0.28
C GLY A 174 -2.07 -9.81 -0.83
N PRO A 175 -1.41 -10.37 -1.86
CA PRO A 175 -2.07 -11.20 -2.86
C PRO A 175 -2.67 -12.48 -2.24
N LEU A 176 -3.76 -12.99 -2.83
CA LEU A 176 -4.40 -14.22 -2.39
C LEU A 176 -3.47 -15.42 -2.53
N VAL A 177 -2.77 -15.52 -3.66
CA VAL A 177 -1.86 -16.65 -3.93
C VAL A 177 -0.81 -16.80 -2.83
N THR A 178 -0.20 -15.71 -2.41
CA THR A 178 0.80 -15.70 -1.34
C THR A 178 0.22 -16.11 0.01
N LEU A 179 -1.04 -15.75 0.30
CA LEU A 179 -1.72 -16.23 1.51
C LEU A 179 -1.96 -17.74 1.45
N LEU A 180 -2.42 -18.25 0.32
CA LEU A 180 -2.67 -19.69 0.14
C LEU A 180 -1.39 -20.51 0.23
N ASP A 181 -0.31 -20.05 -0.42
CA ASP A 181 1.00 -20.70 -0.34
C ASP A 181 1.52 -20.76 1.11
N LEU A 182 1.32 -19.69 1.89
CA LEU A 182 1.67 -19.68 3.31
C LEU A 182 0.83 -20.69 4.12
N LEU A 183 -0.48 -20.76 3.87
CA LEU A 183 -1.37 -21.67 4.59
C LEU A 183 -1.06 -23.14 4.26
N GLU A 184 -0.80 -23.46 2.99
CA GLU A 184 -0.37 -24.80 2.55
C GLU A 184 0.98 -25.18 3.18
N ALA A 185 1.95 -24.26 3.18
CA ALA A 185 3.24 -24.48 3.80
C ALA A 185 3.13 -24.66 5.34
N ALA A 186 2.23 -23.93 5.99
CA ALA A 186 1.99 -24.06 7.42
C ALA A 186 1.37 -25.42 7.76
N GLU A 187 0.40 -25.89 6.96
CA GLU A 187 -0.18 -27.22 7.09
C GLU A 187 0.88 -28.32 6.90
N ALA A 188 1.69 -28.24 5.85
CA ALA A 188 2.75 -29.21 5.57
C ALA A 188 3.84 -29.27 6.65
N ALA A 189 4.11 -28.13 7.30
CA ALA A 189 5.08 -28.03 8.40
C ALA A 189 4.46 -28.26 9.79
N GLU A 190 3.16 -28.59 9.87
CA GLU A 190 2.40 -28.73 11.12
C GLU A 190 2.49 -27.47 12.03
N ILE A 191 2.59 -26.28 11.43
CA ILE A 191 2.62 -24.99 12.11
C ILE A 191 1.19 -24.43 12.20
N PRO A 192 0.69 -24.07 13.40
CA PRO A 192 -0.67 -23.57 13.55
C PRO A 192 -0.85 -22.19 12.90
N SER A 193 -1.88 -22.05 12.07
CA SER A 193 -2.25 -20.81 11.38
C SER A 193 -3.55 -20.17 11.90
N ASP A 194 -4.20 -20.76 12.92
CA ASP A 194 -5.49 -20.33 13.49
C ASP A 194 -5.49 -18.90 14.08
N SER A 195 -4.30 -18.33 14.28
CA SER A 195 -4.13 -16.94 14.69
C SER A 195 -4.61 -15.98 13.59
N LEU A 196 -4.33 -16.28 12.32
CA LEU A 196 -4.75 -15.52 11.16
C LEU A 196 -6.27 -15.64 10.98
N ARG A 197 -6.98 -14.54 11.24
CA ARG A 197 -8.45 -14.50 11.20
C ARG A 197 -8.99 -13.49 10.20
N ARG A 198 -8.15 -12.58 9.70
CA ARG A 198 -8.54 -11.50 8.80
C ARG A 198 -7.56 -11.35 7.66
N ALA A 199 -8.05 -11.00 6.49
CA ALA A 199 -7.21 -10.64 5.36
C ALA A 199 -7.75 -9.44 4.59
N LEU A 200 -6.84 -8.63 4.07
CA LEU A 200 -7.13 -7.63 3.05
C LEU A 200 -6.37 -8.01 1.79
N LEU A 201 -7.10 -8.39 0.74
CA LEU A 201 -6.56 -8.81 -0.54
C LEU A 201 -6.41 -7.60 -1.46
N CYS A 202 -5.23 -7.45 -2.05
CA CYS A 202 -4.92 -6.34 -2.95
C CYS A 202 -4.37 -6.89 -4.27
N GLU A 203 -5.26 -7.20 -5.19
CA GLU A 203 -4.95 -7.71 -6.52
C GLU A 203 -6.01 -7.27 -7.54
N ALA A 204 -5.63 -7.18 -8.82
CA ALA A 204 -6.49 -6.67 -9.89
C ALA A 204 -7.70 -7.56 -10.18
N THR A 205 -7.64 -8.84 -9.79
CA THR A 205 -8.65 -9.87 -10.09
C THR A 205 -9.82 -9.91 -9.13
N HIS A 206 -9.72 -9.26 -7.97
CA HIS A 206 -10.76 -9.22 -6.92
C HIS A 206 -11.40 -10.60 -6.67
N PRO A 207 -10.62 -11.55 -6.13
CA PRO A 207 -11.05 -12.93 -5.98
C PRO A 207 -12.23 -13.05 -5.01
N GLU A 208 -12.99 -14.14 -5.17
CA GLU A 208 -14.00 -14.53 -4.21
C GLU A 208 -13.37 -14.85 -2.86
N THR A 209 -13.85 -14.21 -1.79
CA THR A 209 -13.30 -14.34 -0.44
C THR A 209 -14.07 -15.34 0.43
N ALA A 210 -15.27 -15.77 0.01
CA ALA A 210 -16.09 -16.72 0.77
C ALA A 210 -15.37 -18.06 1.06
N PRO A 211 -14.59 -18.65 0.13
CA PRO A 211 -13.84 -19.88 0.40
C PRO A 211 -12.81 -19.75 1.53
N LEU A 212 -12.12 -18.60 1.65
CA LEU A 212 -11.16 -18.36 2.74
C LEU A 212 -11.83 -18.46 4.12
N ARG A 213 -13.05 -17.95 4.23
CA ARG A 213 -13.81 -18.01 5.47
C ARG A 213 -14.31 -19.42 5.76
N ALA A 214 -14.80 -20.12 4.74
CA ALA A 214 -15.35 -21.46 4.89
C ALA A 214 -14.28 -22.52 5.22
N ILE A 215 -13.10 -22.42 4.61
CA ILE A 215 -12.03 -23.43 4.70
C ILE A 215 -11.05 -23.10 5.82
N HIS A 216 -10.60 -21.84 5.90
CA HIS A 216 -9.52 -21.43 6.82
C HIS A 216 -10.01 -20.54 7.97
N GLY A 217 -11.31 -20.22 8.03
CA GLY A 217 -11.85 -19.32 9.06
C GLY A 217 -11.45 -17.84 8.87
N ILE A 218 -10.77 -17.48 7.77
CA ILE A 218 -10.26 -16.14 7.51
C ILE A 218 -11.35 -15.26 6.88
N ALA A 219 -11.74 -14.19 7.55
CA ALA A 219 -12.62 -13.17 6.97
C ALA A 219 -11.79 -12.24 6.06
N ALA A 220 -12.05 -12.25 4.76
CA ALA A 220 -11.27 -11.48 3.79
C ALA A 220 -12.12 -10.47 3.01
N LEU A 221 -11.53 -9.31 2.75
CA LEU A 221 -12.07 -8.25 1.91
C LEU A 221 -11.07 -7.88 0.81
N ASN A 222 -11.54 -7.30 -0.28
CA ASN A 222 -10.72 -6.80 -1.37
C ASN A 222 -10.50 -5.28 -1.29
N CYS A 223 -9.38 -4.81 -1.83
CA CYS A 223 -9.15 -3.40 -2.11
C CYS A 223 -8.46 -3.18 -3.46
N LEU A 224 -8.59 -1.95 -3.94
CA LEU A 224 -8.01 -1.41 -5.15
C LEU A 224 -6.91 -0.42 -4.78
N VAL A 225 -5.72 -0.64 -5.33
CA VAL A 225 -4.54 0.19 -5.10
C VAL A 225 -3.91 0.59 -6.42
N TRP A 226 -3.51 1.85 -6.51
CA TRP A 226 -2.57 2.32 -7.50
C TRP A 226 -1.30 2.79 -6.81
N GLN A 227 -0.14 2.46 -7.38
CA GLN A 227 1.15 2.65 -6.72
C GLN A 227 1.50 4.14 -6.50
N ASP A 228 0.99 5.03 -7.35
CA ASP A 228 1.19 6.47 -7.31
C ASP A 228 0.14 7.23 -6.50
N VAL A 229 -0.99 6.59 -6.17
CA VAL A 229 -2.12 7.21 -5.46
C VAL A 229 -2.33 6.63 -4.06
N GLY A 230 -2.13 5.33 -3.87
CA GLY A 230 -2.51 4.61 -2.64
C GLY A 230 -3.77 3.77 -2.81
N VAL A 231 -4.54 3.59 -1.74
CA VAL A 231 -5.82 2.87 -1.77
C VAL A 231 -6.89 3.73 -2.41
N VAL A 232 -7.41 3.28 -3.55
CA VAL A 232 -8.44 3.98 -4.35
C VAL A 232 -9.84 3.58 -3.88
N ALA A 233 -10.04 2.31 -3.57
CA ALA A 233 -11.34 1.81 -3.12
C ALA A 233 -11.17 0.51 -2.32
N TYR A 234 -12.15 0.16 -1.49
CA TYR A 234 -12.11 -1.06 -0.67
C TYR A 234 -13.51 -1.59 -0.39
N GLU A 235 -13.64 -2.89 -0.15
CA GLU A 235 -14.88 -3.50 0.32
C GLU A 235 -15.08 -3.22 1.82
N SER A 236 -16.33 -3.08 2.25
CA SER A 236 -16.72 -3.16 3.68
C SER A 236 -17.39 -4.49 4.03
N GLN A 237 -17.92 -5.16 3.01
CA GLN A 237 -18.57 -6.46 3.10
C GLN A 237 -18.20 -7.26 1.85
N PRO A 238 -17.94 -8.58 1.96
CA PRO A 238 -17.57 -9.39 0.81
C PRO A 238 -18.63 -9.32 -0.31
N GLY A 239 -18.21 -8.96 -1.53
CA GLY A 239 -19.06 -9.05 -2.72
C GLY A 239 -20.17 -8.01 -2.84
N LEU A 240 -20.24 -7.02 -1.94
CA LEU A 240 -21.21 -5.91 -2.03
C LEU A 240 -20.66 -4.67 -2.75
N GLY A 241 -19.51 -4.81 -3.42
CA GLY A 241 -18.88 -3.76 -4.19
C GLY A 241 -17.93 -2.89 -3.36
N PHE A 242 -17.30 -1.93 -4.06
CA PHE A 242 -16.24 -1.10 -3.51
C PHE A 242 -16.76 0.26 -3.04
N ILE A 243 -16.30 0.68 -1.86
CA ILE A 243 -16.39 2.04 -1.37
C ILE A 243 -15.19 2.81 -1.91
N VAL A 244 -15.44 3.90 -2.63
CA VAL A 244 -14.37 4.79 -3.10
C VAL A 244 -13.75 5.49 -1.89
N ASN A 245 -12.43 5.44 -1.80
CA ASN A 245 -11.67 6.14 -0.78
C ASN A 245 -11.52 7.62 -1.17
N VAL A 246 -12.59 8.38 -0.92
CA VAL A 246 -12.77 9.74 -1.46
C VAL A 246 -11.96 10.84 -0.75
N GLU A 247 -10.82 10.50 -0.18
CA GLU A 247 -9.98 11.48 0.52
C GLU A 247 -8.84 12.00 -0.36
N LEU A 248 -8.97 13.27 -0.75
CA LEU A 248 -7.85 14.08 -1.19
C LEU A 248 -7.01 14.40 0.05
N HIS A 249 -5.99 13.58 0.30
CA HIS A 249 -5.12 13.77 1.45
C HIS A 249 -4.55 15.18 1.40
N ARG A 250 -4.84 15.97 2.45
CA ARG A 250 -4.23 17.28 2.62
C ARG A 250 -2.74 17.06 2.85
N ARG A 251 -1.95 17.21 1.78
CA ARG A 251 -0.48 17.19 1.81
C ARG A 251 -0.01 18.49 2.47
N ASP A 252 -0.37 18.70 3.73
CA ASP A 252 -0.05 19.92 4.49
C ASP A 252 1.47 20.02 4.63
N SER A 253 2.04 21.12 4.15
CA SER A 253 3.49 21.43 4.21
C SER A 253 3.95 21.88 5.60
N ARG A 254 3.09 21.75 6.62
CA ARG A 254 3.33 22.24 7.98
C ARG A 254 3.47 21.10 8.99
N SER A 255 4.42 20.20 8.80
CA SER A 255 4.92 19.34 9.88
C SER A 255 6.25 19.87 10.42
N GLY A 256 6.17 20.97 11.17
CA GLY A 256 7.34 21.55 11.86
C GLY A 256 7.06 22.13 13.24
N GLN A 257 5.81 22.44 13.60
CA GLN A 257 5.47 22.89 14.94
C GLN A 257 4.82 21.77 15.73
N ARG A 258 5.65 21.02 16.47
CA ARG A 258 5.18 20.37 17.70
C ARG A 258 4.54 21.45 18.56
N ARG A 259 3.21 21.50 18.63
CA ARG A 259 2.52 22.11 19.76
C ARG A 259 2.74 21.19 20.96
N THR A 260 3.85 21.39 21.67
CA THR A 260 4.00 20.89 23.04
C THR A 260 2.85 21.48 23.85
N GLY A 261 1.90 20.62 24.23
CA GLY A 261 0.76 21.01 25.04
C GLY A 261 1.24 21.62 26.36
N GLU A 262 0.80 22.85 26.63
CA GLU A 262 0.79 23.42 27.96
C GLU A 262 -0.12 22.57 28.85
N ARG A 263 0.47 21.68 29.66
CA ARG A 263 -0.18 21.21 30.89
C ARG A 263 -0.01 22.31 31.94
N ARG A 264 -1.06 23.11 32.13
CA ARG A 264 -1.24 23.91 33.34
C ARG A 264 -1.80 23.06 34.48
N ARG A 265 -1.34 23.39 35.71
CA ARG A 265 -1.79 22.96 37.06
C ARG A 265 -1.18 21.62 37.53
N ASN A 266 -0.59 21.47 38.72
CA ASN A 266 -0.45 22.29 39.92
C ASN A 266 0.86 21.87 40.63
N ARG A 267 1.55 22.82 41.27
CA ARG A 267 2.67 22.55 42.19
C ARG A 267 2.27 23.11 43.57
N PRO A 268 2.32 22.35 44.68
CA PRO A 268 2.41 22.94 46.00
C PRO A 268 3.87 23.28 46.33
N THR A 269 4.00 24.38 47.05
CA THR A 269 5.21 25.01 47.55
C THR A 269 5.88 24.25 48.71
N GLY A 270 7.20 24.40 48.81
CA GLY A 270 8.06 23.96 49.91
C GLY A 270 9.25 23.18 49.36
N GLY A 271 10.51 23.43 49.69
CA GLY A 271 11.17 24.37 50.59
C GLY A 271 12.65 23.98 50.58
N ASP A 272 13.51 24.98 50.76
CA ASP A 272 14.91 24.92 51.21
C ASP A 272 16.02 24.18 50.40
N LYS A 273 16.92 25.05 49.91
CA LYS A 273 18.38 25.13 50.16
C LYS A 273 19.37 24.12 49.55
N ALA A 274 20.33 24.77 48.88
CA ALA A 274 21.79 24.66 49.03
C ALA A 274 22.59 23.87 47.97
N ARG A 275 23.45 24.65 47.28
CA ARG A 275 24.87 24.41 46.91
C ARG A 275 25.12 23.26 45.91
N SER A 276 26.09 23.28 45.01
CA SER A 276 27.13 24.22 44.54
C SER A 276 27.94 23.40 43.52
N GLY A 277 28.47 24.01 42.46
CA GLY A 277 29.74 23.52 41.91
C GLY A 277 29.86 23.35 40.40
N VAL A 278 30.43 24.40 39.77
CA VAL A 278 31.57 24.34 38.83
C VAL A 278 31.43 23.50 37.53
N SER A 279 31.36 24.24 36.41
CA SER A 279 31.98 23.93 35.09
C SER A 279 33.39 24.58 35.06
N PRO A 280 34.35 24.34 34.12
CA PRO A 280 34.12 24.16 32.68
C PRO A 280 35.19 23.34 31.86
N ALA A 281 35.03 23.39 30.52
CA ALA A 281 36.05 23.29 29.45
C ALA A 281 36.54 21.88 29.03
N ALA A 282 36.94 21.55 27.79
CA ALA A 282 36.94 22.16 26.45
C ALA A 282 37.47 21.11 25.42
N ALA A 283 37.40 21.45 24.12
CA ALA A 283 38.09 20.85 22.95
C ALA A 283 37.61 19.46 22.49
N GLY A 284 37.31 19.17 21.22
CA GLY A 284 37.71 19.78 19.95
C GLY A 284 38.69 18.83 19.24
N HIS A 285 38.31 18.18 18.14
CA HIS A 285 39.20 17.84 17.02
C HIS A 285 38.41 17.25 15.83
N ARG A 286 38.47 17.95 14.69
CA ARG A 286 38.24 17.44 13.33
C ARG A 286 39.57 16.89 12.82
N LEU A 287 39.54 15.81 12.04
CA LEU A 287 40.53 15.53 10.99
C LEU A 287 39.84 14.89 9.79
N ALA A 288 40.15 15.41 8.61
CA ALA A 288 39.81 14.93 7.29
C ALA A 288 41.11 14.55 6.56
N GLY A 289 41.08 13.55 5.67
CA GLY A 289 42.17 13.27 4.73
C GLY A 289 42.26 11.80 4.26
N PRO A 290 42.88 11.50 3.09
CA PRO A 290 42.14 11.00 1.93
C PRO A 290 42.77 9.80 1.16
N LEU A 291 42.11 9.43 0.04
CA LEU A 291 42.60 8.70 -1.17
C LEU A 291 42.74 7.16 -1.13
N ALA A 292 42.03 6.48 -2.05
CA ALA A 292 42.66 5.67 -3.11
C ALA A 292 41.62 5.20 -4.15
N ARG A 293 41.96 5.43 -5.43
CA ARG A 293 41.27 4.95 -6.63
C ARG A 293 41.62 3.49 -6.88
N GLN A 294 40.66 2.67 -7.33
CA GLN A 294 40.98 1.48 -8.11
C GLN A 294 39.96 1.31 -9.24
N THR A 295 40.44 1.53 -10.46
CA THR A 295 39.79 1.26 -11.73
C THR A 295 40.05 -0.18 -12.15
N GLN A 296 39.02 -0.93 -12.53
CA GLN A 296 39.16 -2.09 -13.42
C GLN A 296 38.07 -2.05 -14.49
N ARG A 297 38.53 -1.97 -15.75
CA ARG A 297 37.76 -2.22 -16.97
C ARG A 297 37.63 -3.74 -17.14
N MET A 298 36.45 -4.27 -17.48
CA MET A 298 36.32 -5.35 -18.47
C MET A 298 34.88 -5.44 -19.04
N ARG A 299 34.84 -5.25 -20.38
CA ARG A 299 34.04 -5.90 -21.43
C ARG A 299 32.51 -5.73 -21.47
N ALA A 300 32.10 -5.13 -22.58
CA ALA A 300 30.74 -5.02 -23.07
C ALA A 300 30.15 -6.39 -23.44
N HIS A 301 28.90 -6.63 -23.00
CA HIS A 301 28.01 -7.65 -23.57
C HIS A 301 26.89 -6.93 -24.34
N GLN A 302 26.64 -7.40 -25.56
CA GLN A 302 25.57 -6.93 -26.45
C GLN A 302 24.18 -7.21 -25.86
N PRO A 303 23.16 -6.39 -26.14
CA PRO A 303 21.79 -6.63 -25.70
C PRO A 303 21.08 -7.69 -26.57
N VAL A 304 20.39 -8.62 -25.90
CA VAL A 304 19.44 -9.58 -26.49
C VAL A 304 18.09 -8.87 -26.70
N PRO A 305 17.39 -9.05 -27.84
CA PRO A 305 16.12 -8.37 -28.10
C PRO A 305 15.00 -8.96 -27.22
N GLN A 306 14.26 -8.09 -26.52
CA GLN A 306 13.06 -8.46 -25.78
C GLN A 306 11.86 -8.55 -26.72
N ALA A 307 11.16 -9.70 -26.71
CA ALA A 307 9.89 -9.90 -27.38
C ALA A 307 8.79 -9.11 -26.64
N GLY A 308 8.01 -8.32 -27.39
CA GLY A 308 6.96 -7.46 -26.86
C GLY A 308 5.79 -8.25 -26.25
N VAL A 309 5.28 -7.76 -25.13
CA VAL A 309 4.05 -8.24 -24.49
C VAL A 309 2.89 -7.40 -25.02
N ALA A 310 2.03 -8.01 -25.83
CA ALA A 310 0.78 -7.41 -26.30
C ALA A 310 -0.31 -7.52 -25.23
N THR A 311 -1.02 -6.42 -24.97
CA THR A 311 -2.24 -6.38 -24.15
C THR A 311 -3.46 -6.55 -25.06
N HIS A 312 -4.31 -7.55 -24.80
CA HIS A 312 -5.53 -7.82 -25.57
C HIS A 312 -6.78 -7.60 -24.70
N SER A 313 -7.84 -7.05 -25.31
CA SER A 313 -9.15 -6.82 -24.69
C SER A 313 -10.09 -8.02 -24.90
N ASP A 314 -11.20 -8.07 -24.15
CA ASP A 314 -12.15 -9.20 -24.10
C ASP A 314 -12.72 -9.68 -25.45
N ALA A 315 -12.62 -8.87 -26.51
CA ALA A 315 -13.05 -9.25 -27.86
C ALA A 315 -12.09 -10.24 -28.57
N ASP A 316 -10.86 -10.41 -28.09
CA ASP A 316 -9.83 -11.26 -28.73
C ASP A 316 -9.84 -12.73 -28.26
N MET A 317 -10.66 -13.08 -27.25
CA MET A 317 -10.71 -14.43 -26.67
C MET A 317 -11.16 -15.54 -27.63
N HIS A 318 -11.88 -15.22 -28.71
CA HIS A 318 -12.27 -16.21 -29.72
C HIS A 318 -11.14 -16.61 -30.69
N ARG A 319 -9.98 -15.93 -30.66
CA ARG A 319 -8.85 -16.22 -31.56
C ARG A 319 -7.70 -17.03 -30.94
N CYS A 320 -7.70 -17.29 -29.63
CA CYS A 320 -6.62 -18.05 -28.97
C CYS A 320 -6.85 -19.57 -28.96
N LYS A 321 -7.09 -20.16 -30.13
CA LYS A 321 -7.04 -21.61 -30.34
C LYS A 321 -6.04 -21.93 -31.44
N ASN A 322 -5.21 -22.96 -31.25
CA ASN A 322 -4.38 -23.47 -32.34
C ASN A 322 -5.28 -24.12 -33.43
N ALA A 323 -4.70 -24.47 -34.59
CA ALA A 323 -5.44 -25.07 -35.70
C ALA A 323 -6.20 -26.37 -35.35
N ASN A 324 -5.96 -26.96 -34.17
CA ASN A 324 -6.62 -28.15 -33.65
C ASN A 324 -7.63 -27.85 -32.50
N GLY A 325 -7.97 -26.58 -32.25
CA GLY A 325 -9.00 -26.20 -31.28
C GLY A 325 -8.58 -26.20 -29.80
N GLN A 326 -7.28 -26.39 -29.50
CA GLN A 326 -6.75 -26.34 -28.13
C GLN A 326 -6.31 -24.91 -27.74
N PRO A 327 -6.46 -24.51 -26.46
CA PRO A 327 -6.08 -23.18 -26.00
C PRO A 327 -4.56 -22.96 -26.14
N SER A 328 -4.17 -21.87 -26.80
CA SER A 328 -2.78 -21.44 -26.89
C SER A 328 -2.31 -20.87 -25.54
N GLY A 329 -1.06 -21.16 -25.16
CA GLY A 329 -0.46 -20.94 -23.83
C GLY A 329 -0.33 -19.49 -23.33
N CYS A 330 -1.44 -18.76 -23.27
CA CYS A 330 -1.55 -17.51 -22.55
C CYS A 330 -1.68 -17.81 -21.03
N PRO A 331 -0.89 -17.16 -20.16
CA PRO A 331 -0.89 -17.41 -18.70
C PRO A 331 -2.27 -17.29 -18.03
N SER A 332 -3.13 -16.38 -18.50
CA SER A 332 -4.48 -16.16 -17.96
C SER A 332 -5.46 -17.29 -18.30
N CYS A 333 -5.35 -17.87 -19.50
CA CYS A 333 -6.20 -18.98 -19.96
C CYS A 333 -5.80 -20.33 -19.32
N LEU A 334 -4.49 -20.53 -19.09
CA LEU A 334 -3.98 -21.71 -18.38
C LEU A 334 -4.42 -21.71 -16.91
N TRP A 335 -4.46 -20.53 -16.26
CA TRP A 335 -4.77 -20.42 -14.83
C TRP A 335 -6.25 -20.65 -14.48
N ARG A 336 -7.23 -20.11 -15.25
CA ARG A 336 -8.65 -20.46 -15.05
C ARG A 336 -8.91 -21.96 -15.25
N GLY A 337 -8.21 -22.57 -16.21
CA GLY A 337 -8.28 -24.00 -16.49
C GLY A 337 -7.72 -24.85 -15.35
N ASP A 338 -6.58 -24.45 -14.78
CA ASP A 338 -5.92 -25.18 -13.69
C ASP A 338 -6.58 -24.94 -12.33
N TYR A 339 -7.13 -23.76 -12.06
CA TYR A 339 -7.94 -23.48 -10.86
C TYR A 339 -9.22 -24.31 -10.85
N LEU A 340 -9.99 -24.32 -11.97
CA LEU A 340 -11.19 -25.16 -12.07
C LEU A 340 -10.86 -26.66 -12.05
N LYS A 341 -9.72 -27.08 -12.61
CA LYS A 341 -9.24 -28.48 -12.51
C LYS A 341 -8.80 -28.86 -11.09
N ARG A 342 -8.10 -27.99 -10.36
CA ARG A 342 -7.67 -28.27 -8.97
C ARG A 342 -8.85 -28.29 -7.99
N VAL A 343 -9.87 -27.46 -8.20
CA VAL A 343 -11.12 -27.49 -7.43
C VAL A 343 -12.00 -28.71 -7.79
N SER A 344 -11.84 -29.30 -8.98
CA SER A 344 -12.63 -30.45 -9.45
C SER A 344 -11.96 -31.83 -9.30
N VAL A 345 -10.72 -31.91 -8.79
CA VAL A 345 -10.07 -33.20 -8.50
C VAL A 345 -10.34 -33.63 -7.04
N SER A 346 -11.46 -34.34 -6.91
CA SER A 346 -11.78 -35.40 -5.94
C SER A 346 -11.97 -35.06 -4.43
N PRO A 347 -13.22 -35.08 -3.93
CA PRO A 347 -13.59 -35.06 -2.51
C PRO A 347 -13.23 -36.33 -1.70
N ALA A 348 -12.46 -37.26 -2.27
CA ALA A 348 -12.42 -38.64 -1.78
C ALA A 348 -11.46 -38.94 -0.60
N ARG A 349 -10.81 -37.94 0.02
CA ARG A 349 -9.90 -38.18 1.18
C ARG A 349 -10.39 -37.70 2.53
N TRP A 350 -11.56 -37.08 2.61
CA TRP A 350 -12.14 -36.65 3.88
C TRP A 350 -13.06 -37.75 4.45
N ARG A 351 -12.49 -38.84 4.99
CA ARG A 351 -13.25 -39.78 5.84
C ARG A 351 -13.18 -39.32 7.30
N TRP A 352 -14.25 -38.67 7.75
CA TRP A 352 -14.59 -38.49 9.15
C TRP A 352 -14.74 -39.87 9.84
N ARG A 353 -13.93 -40.16 10.87
CA ARG A 353 -14.28 -41.21 11.85
C ARG A 353 -15.24 -40.60 12.87
N ALA A 354 -16.53 -40.79 12.67
CA ALA A 354 -17.50 -40.60 13.74
C ALA A 354 -17.36 -41.74 14.74
N GLY A 355 -17.00 -41.42 15.98
CA GLY A 355 -17.06 -42.35 17.10
C GLY A 355 -18.51 -42.69 17.42
N SER A 356 -18.85 -43.98 17.39
CA SER A 356 -20.11 -44.51 17.91
C SER A 356 -20.01 -44.62 19.44
N ARG A 357 -20.87 -43.89 20.14
CA ARG A 357 -21.36 -44.32 21.46
C ARG A 357 -22.32 -45.49 21.25
N GLY A 358 -22.08 -46.55 22.01
CA GLY A 358 -22.87 -47.77 22.12
C GLY A 358 -22.19 -48.66 23.13
#